data_AF-A0A0M0BKV6-F1
#
_entry.id   AF-A0A0M0BKV6-F1
#
_cell.length_a   1.000
_cell.length_b   1.000
_cell.length_c   1.000
_cell.angle_alpha   90.00
_cell.angle_beta   90.00
_cell.angle_gamma   90.00
#
_symmetry.space_group_name_H-M   'P 1'
#
loop_
_entity.id
_entity.type
_entity.pdbx_description
1 polymer ?
#
loop_
_entity_poly.entity_id
_entity_poly.type
_entity_poly.pdbx_seq_one_letter_code
_entity_poly.pdbx_strand_id
1 'polypeptide(L)'
;MAVAATSGGAVAAMAASNVSSSYRVKFRRREFLDLVAIARPTTIYHVRRMHFFAHDGFVMYTFECDNRDFAQPVVDAIEFSNQPWNE
;
A
#
# COMPACT_ATOMS: atom_id res chain seq x y z
N MET A 1 50.17 20.72 14.35
CA MET A 1 49.83 19.30 14.09
C MET A 1 48.66 18.98 15.04
N ALA A 2 47.42 19.31 14.67
CA ALA A 2 46.40 18.44 14.04
C ALA A 2 46.03 17.24 14.97
N VAL A 3 44.79 16.94 15.41
CA VAL A 3 43.45 16.90 14.76
C VAL A 3 42.32 16.89 15.84
N ALA A 4 41.14 17.44 15.44
CA ALA A 4 39.71 17.24 15.82
C ALA A 4 39.28 15.98 16.64
N ALA A 5 38.08 15.79 17.19
CA ALA A 5 36.87 16.53 17.56
C ALA A 5 35.89 15.52 18.23
N THR A 6 34.93 16.02 19.00
CA THR A 6 33.57 15.44 19.29
C THR A 6 33.43 14.07 19.95
N SER A 7 32.76 14.05 21.11
CA SER A 7 31.84 12.96 21.47
C SER A 7 30.64 13.51 22.25
N GLY A 8 29.81 14.30 21.57
CA GLY A 8 28.41 14.47 21.94
C GLY A 8 27.68 13.18 21.62
N GLY A 9 27.48 12.33 22.62
CA GLY A 9 26.72 11.10 22.51
C GLY A 9 25.23 11.40 22.39
N ALA A 10 24.78 11.77 21.19
CA ALA A 10 23.38 11.73 20.84
C ALA A 10 22.94 10.27 20.84
N VAL A 11 22.24 9.85 21.90
CA VAL A 11 21.47 8.62 21.91
C VAL A 11 20.32 8.82 20.93
N ALA A 12 20.55 8.47 19.66
CA ALA A 12 19.51 8.43 18.66
C ALA A 12 18.52 7.34 19.09
N ALA A 13 17.39 7.75 19.66
CA ALA A 13 16.25 6.88 19.86
C ALA A 13 15.88 6.28 18.50
N MET A 14 16.20 5.01 18.31
CA MET A 14 15.69 4.22 17.19
C MET A 14 14.19 4.10 17.41
N ALA A 15 13.41 5.05 16.87
CA ALA A 15 11.98 4.87 16.71
C ALA A 15 11.83 3.59 15.89
N ALA A 16 11.37 2.52 16.53
CA ALA A 16 11.04 1.28 15.87
C ALA A 16 10.03 1.63 14.79
N SER A 17 10.49 1.65 13.53
CA SER A 17 9.65 1.79 12.37
C SER A 17 8.76 0.54 12.35
N ASN A 18 7.59 0.67 12.99
CA ASN A 18 6.50 -0.29 12.93
C ASN A 18 5.95 -0.30 11.48
N VAL A 19 6.76 -0.82 10.56
CA VAL A 19 6.35 -1.10 9.21
C VAL A 19 5.45 -2.32 9.33
N SER A 20 4.15 -2.09 9.53
CA SER A 20 3.14 -3.11 9.28
C SER A 20 3.32 -3.53 7.82
N SER A 21 4.02 -4.65 7.61
CA SER A 21 4.33 -5.14 6.26
C SER A 21 3.07 -5.78 5.70
N SER A 22 2.07 -4.96 5.37
CA SER A 22 0.96 -5.41 4.55
C SER A 22 1.54 -5.83 3.20
N TYR A 23 1.44 -7.13 2.89
CA TYR A 23 1.98 -7.71 1.67
C TYR A 23 1.24 -7.09 0.48
N ARG A 24 1.86 -6.08 -0.12
CA ARG A 24 1.29 -5.23 -1.18
C ARG A 24 1.97 -5.52 -2.49
N VAL A 25 1.18 -5.83 -3.51
CA VAL A 25 1.70 -6.16 -4.84
C VAL A 25 1.09 -5.19 -5.85
N LYS A 26 1.97 -4.48 -6.57
CA LYS A 26 1.59 -3.50 -7.58
C LYS A 26 1.59 -4.14 -8.96
N PHE A 27 0.56 -3.87 -9.75
CA PHE A 27 0.42 -4.36 -11.12
C PHE A 27 0.25 -3.22 -12.11
N ARG A 28 0.60 -3.46 -13.38
CA ARG A 28 0.15 -2.59 -14.46
C ARG A 28 -1.32 -2.88 -14.76
N ARG A 29 -1.95 -1.98 -15.51
CA ARG A 29 -3.37 -2.07 -15.87
C ARG A 29 -3.78 -3.45 -16.37
N ARG A 30 -3.05 -4.01 -17.35
CA ARG A 30 -3.40 -5.29 -17.98
C ARG A 30 -3.36 -6.44 -16.98
N GLU A 31 -2.25 -6.59 -16.26
CA GLU A 31 -2.11 -7.69 -15.30
C GLU A 31 -3.12 -7.56 -14.15
N PHE A 32 -3.45 -6.34 -13.74
CA PHE A 32 -4.45 -6.09 -12.72
C PHE A 32 -5.85 -6.52 -13.17
N LEU A 33 -6.25 -6.19 -14.39
CA LEU A 33 -7.55 -6.59 -14.95
C LEU A 33 -7.65 -8.11 -15.14
N ASP A 34 -6.56 -8.76 -15.60
CA ASP A 34 -6.49 -10.21 -15.66
C ASP A 34 -6.66 -10.84 -14.27
N LEU A 35 -6.04 -10.24 -13.25
CA LEU A 35 -6.17 -10.69 -11.86
C LEU A 35 -7.59 -10.50 -11.32
N VAL A 36 -8.25 -9.37 -11.61
CA VAL A 36 -9.65 -9.13 -11.24
C VAL A 36 -10.56 -10.18 -11.88
N ALA A 37 -10.28 -10.59 -13.12
CA ALA A 37 -11.06 -11.63 -13.80
C ALA A 37 -10.90 -13.03 -13.17
N ILE A 38 -9.70 -13.34 -12.63
CA ILE A 38 -9.39 -14.61 -11.96
C ILE A 38 -9.94 -14.61 -10.53
N ALA A 39 -9.57 -13.61 -9.73
CA ALA A 39 -9.90 -13.51 -8.32
C ALA A 39 -11.38 -13.17 -8.08
N ARG A 40 -12.05 -12.56 -9.06
CA ARG A 40 -13.46 -12.13 -9.02
C ARG A 40 -13.82 -11.46 -7.69
N PRO A 41 -13.13 -10.38 -7.30
CA PRO A 41 -13.44 -9.68 -6.06
C PRO A 41 -14.89 -9.19 -6.10
N THR A 42 -15.59 -9.25 -4.97
CA THR A 42 -16.96 -8.72 -4.87
C THR A 42 -16.98 -7.20 -5.01
N THR A 43 -15.93 -6.54 -4.50
CA THR A 43 -15.80 -5.09 -4.44
C THR A 43 -14.37 -4.68 -4.74
N ILE A 44 -14.20 -3.60 -5.48
CA ILE A 44 -12.90 -2.95 -5.68
C ILE A 44 -12.90 -1.65 -4.90
N TYR A 45 -11.84 -1.39 -4.15
CA TYR A 45 -11.69 -0.15 -3.38
C TYR A 45 -10.89 0.85 -4.18
N HIS A 46 -11.28 2.13 -4.08
CA HIS A 46 -10.60 3.22 -4.73
C HIS A 46 -10.18 4.29 -3.71
N VAL A 47 -8.90 4.64 -3.70
CA VAL A 47 -8.35 5.72 -2.88
C VAL A 47 -7.49 6.62 -3.77
N ARG A 48 -7.95 7.85 -3.98
CA ARG A 48 -7.31 8.87 -4.84
C ARG A 48 -7.15 8.46 -6.31
N ARG A 49 -6.08 7.72 -6.61
CA ARG A 49 -5.75 7.19 -7.94
C ARG A 49 -5.52 5.68 -7.91
N MET A 50 -5.74 5.05 -6.76
CA MET A 50 -5.38 3.67 -6.50
C MET A 50 -6.62 2.80 -6.45
N HIS A 51 -6.66 1.80 -7.32
CA HIS A 51 -7.64 0.72 -7.24
C HIS A 51 -6.98 -0.48 -6.61
N PHE A 52 -7.63 -1.10 -5.62
CA PHE A 52 -7.09 -2.24 -4.93
C PHE A 52 -8.17 -3.19 -4.43
N PHE A 53 -7.77 -4.44 -4.20
CA PHE A 53 -8.58 -5.45 -3.53
C PHE A 53 -7.64 -6.42 -2.80
N ALA A 54 -8.20 -7.17 -1.85
CA ALA A 54 -7.47 -8.21 -1.14
C ALA A 54 -7.71 -9.58 -1.80
N HIS A 55 -6.64 -10.34 -2.01
CA HIS A 55 -6.69 -11.72 -2.49
C HIS A 55 -5.57 -12.54 -1.85
N ASP A 56 -5.91 -13.71 -1.30
CA ASP A 56 -4.98 -14.63 -0.63
C ASP A 56 -4.06 -13.98 0.43
N GLY A 57 -4.59 -12.99 1.16
CA GLY A 57 -3.84 -12.29 2.21
C GLY A 57 -2.91 -11.18 1.71
N PHE A 58 -2.90 -10.92 0.40
CA PHE A 58 -2.16 -9.81 -0.20
C PHE A 58 -3.11 -8.72 -0.66
N VAL A 59 -2.64 -7.47 -0.61
CA VAL A 59 -3.32 -6.33 -1.23
C VAL A 59 -2.76 -6.14 -2.64
N MET A 60 -3.59 -6.40 -3.63
CA MET A 60 -3.30 -6.23 -5.05
C MET A 60 -3.74 -4.82 -5.44
N TYR A 61 -2.88 -4.02 -6.07
CA TYR A 61 -3.25 -2.64 -6.44
C TYR A 61 -2.64 -2.14 -7.75
N THR A 62 -3.27 -1.12 -8.33
CA THR A 62 -2.78 -0.39 -9.51
C THR A 62 -3.13 1.10 -9.44
N PHE A 63 -2.44 1.91 -10.26
CA PHE A 63 -2.73 3.35 -10.44
C PHE A 63 -3.18 3.70 -11.87
N GLU A 64 -3.34 2.70 -12.74
CA GLU A 64 -3.52 2.86 -14.19
C GLU A 64 -4.95 2.54 -14.66
N CYS A 65 -5.83 2.20 -13.72
CA CYS A 65 -7.24 1.91 -13.97
C CYS A 65 -8.13 3.14 -13.72
N ASP A 66 -9.31 3.08 -14.31
CA ASP A 66 -10.43 3.98 -14.16
C ASP A 66 -11.62 3.15 -13.62
N ASN A 67 -12.56 3.78 -12.92
CA ASN A 67 -13.70 3.08 -12.35
C ASN A 67 -14.54 2.32 -13.40
N ARG A 68 -14.53 2.79 -14.65
CA ARG A 68 -15.24 2.16 -15.78
C ARG A 68 -14.61 0.86 -16.28
N ASP A 69 -13.39 0.55 -15.84
CA ASP A 69 -12.69 -0.68 -16.27
C ASP A 69 -13.19 -1.92 -15.55
N PHE A 70 -13.99 -1.74 -14.49
CA PHE A 70 -14.44 -2.81 -13.62
C PHE A 70 -15.94 -3.02 -13.80
N ALA A 71 -16.33 -4.29 -13.88
CA ALA A 71 -17.74 -4.69 -13.80
C ALA A 71 -18.23 -4.72 -12.34
N GLN A 72 -17.29 -4.83 -11.40
CA GLN A 72 -17.53 -4.83 -9.96
C GLN A 72 -17.86 -3.42 -9.46
N PRO A 73 -18.62 -3.30 -8.37
CA PRO A 73 -18.79 -2.02 -7.69
C PRO A 73 -17.43 -1.49 -7.21
N VAL A 74 -17.17 -0.23 -7.53
CA VAL A 74 -16.01 0.51 -7.03
C VAL A 74 -16.46 1.37 -5.85
N VAL A 75 -15.85 1.16 -4.69
CA VAL A 75 -16.15 1.90 -3.45
C VAL A 75 -15.00 2.86 -3.14
N ASP A 76 -15.32 4.15 -3.10
CA ASP A 76 -14.37 5.18 -2.68
C ASP A 76 -14.12 5.08 -1.17
N ALA A 77 -12.87 4.84 -0.78
CA ALA A 77 -12.45 4.81 0.61
C ALA A 77 -11.74 6.12 1.00
N ILE A 78 -11.81 6.47 2.29
CA ILE A 78 -11.28 7.73 2.84
C ILE A 78 -9.75 7.71 2.84
N GLU A 79 -9.15 6.66 3.38
CA GLU A 79 -7.69 6.50 3.45
C GLU A 79 -7.25 5.07 3.20
N PHE A 80 -6.00 4.92 2.76
CA PHE A 80 -5.30 3.66 2.74
C PHE A 80 -4.22 3.67 3.84
N SER A 81 -4.54 3.10 5.00
CA SER A 81 -3.65 3.16 6.15
C SER A 81 -2.59 2.08 6.09
N ASN A 82 -1.34 2.48 6.33
CA ASN A 82 -0.21 1.57 6.51
C ASN A 82 0.19 1.44 7.98
N GLN A 83 -0.50 2.16 8.87
CA GLN A 83 -0.26 2.06 10.30
C GLN A 83 -0.96 0.80 10.82
N PRO A 84 -0.31 0.04 11.73
CA PRO A 84 -1.06 -0.94 12.51
C PRO A 84 -2.18 -0.22 13.25
N TRP A 85 -3.35 -0.85 13.32
CA TRP A 85 -4.49 -0.32 14.04
C TRP A 85 -4.08 -0.03 15.49
N ASN A 86 -4.14 1.24 15.89
CA ASN A 86 -3.92 1.67 17.27
C ASN A 86 -5.30 1.97 17.84
N GLU A 87 -5.78 1.13 18.77
CA GLU A 87 -7.00 1.39 19.54
C GLU A 87 -6.85 2.61 20.46
#